data_AF-A0A934P4R8-F1
#
_entry.id   AF-A0A934P4R8-F1
#
_cell.length_a   1.000
_cell.length_b   1.000
_cell.length_c   1.000
_cell.angle_alpha   90.00
_cell.angle_beta   90.00
_cell.angle_gamma   90.00
#
_symmetry.space_group_name_H-M   'P 1'
#
loop_
_entity.id
_entity.type
_entity.pdbx_description
1 polymer ?
#
loop_
_entity_poly.entity_id
_entity_poly.type
_entity_poly.pdbx_seq_one_letter_code
_entity_poly.pdbx_strand_id
1 'polypeptide(L)'
;MIGLVVVGAAGYVLGTKAGRARYEQISKAARVVATNPATKKILSAGRQKLSDTLNTRPQLEPLEPIDERTTILVPHEHLRR
;
A
#
# COMPACT_ATOMS: atom_id res chain seq x y z
N MET A 1 3.65 -53.04 2.05
CA MET A 1 3.29 -51.88 1.19
C MET A 1 2.23 -50.96 1.82
N ILE A 2 1.12 -51.49 2.36
CA ILE A 2 0.03 -50.66 2.94
C ILE A 2 0.50 -49.76 4.10
N GLY A 3 1.35 -50.25 5.01
CA GLY A 3 1.80 -49.46 6.16
C GLY A 3 2.56 -48.17 5.81
N LEU A 4 3.37 -48.19 4.73
CA LEU A 4 4.10 -47.00 4.26
C LEU A 4 3.17 -45.89 3.77
N VAL A 5 2.10 -46.29 3.07
CA VAL A 5 1.07 -45.37 2.58
C VAL A 5 0.33 -44.72 3.75
N VAL A 6 0.00 -45.48 4.79
CA VAL A 6 -0.67 -44.98 5.99
C VAL A 6 0.21 -43.97 6.74
N VAL A 7 1.50 -44.27 6.92
CA VAL A 7 2.45 -43.36 7.58
C VAL A 7 2.64 -42.07 6.77
N GLY A 8 2.78 -42.18 5.44
CA GLY A 8 2.89 -41.00 4.57
C GLY A 8 1.66 -40.10 4.60
N ALA A 9 0.46 -40.69 4.54
CA ALA A 9 -0.80 -39.95 4.62
C ALA A 9 -0.97 -39.26 5.98
N ALA A 10 -0.63 -39.94 7.08
CA ALA A 10 -0.67 -39.36 8.42
C ALA A 10 0.33 -38.19 8.56
N GLY A 11 1.55 -38.35 8.07
CA GLY A 11 2.57 -37.29 8.07
C GLY A 11 2.13 -36.05 7.28
N TYR A 12 1.50 -36.25 6.11
CA TYR A 12 0.98 -35.15 5.30
C TYR A 12 -0.16 -34.39 5.99
N VAL A 13 -1.12 -35.10 6.59
CA VAL A 13 -2.25 -34.46 7.30
C VAL A 13 -1.76 -33.72 8.54
N LEU A 14 -0.83 -34.30 9.30
CA LEU A 14 -0.27 -33.65 10.48
C LEU A 14 0.59 -32.43 10.10
N GLY A 15 1.41 -32.53 9.05
CA GLY A 15 2.21 -31.40 8.55
C GLY A 15 1.34 -30.25 8.02
N THR A 16 0.29 -30.54 7.26
CA THR A 16 -0.65 -29.53 6.76
C THR A 16 -1.47 -28.88 7.88
N LYS A 17 -1.85 -29.63 8.94
CA LYS A 17 -2.56 -29.07 10.11
C LYS A 17 -1.65 -28.19 10.98
N ALA A 18 -0.38 -28.54 11.13
CA ALA A 18 0.55 -27.78 12.00
C ALA A 18 0.74 -26.32 11.55
N GLY A 19 0.72 -26.04 10.25
CA GLY A 19 0.85 -24.68 9.73
C GLY A 19 -0.40 -23.80 9.89
N ARG A 20 -1.59 -24.42 9.97
CA ARG A 20 -2.87 -23.70 9.94
C ARG A 20 -3.11 -22.84 11.17
N ALA A 21 -2.76 -23.34 12.37
CA ALA A 21 -2.98 -22.62 13.62
C ALA A 21 -2.22 -21.28 13.67
N ARG A 22 -0.98 -21.25 13.19
CA ARG A 22 -0.17 -20.02 13.11
C ARG A 22 -0.64 -19.10 12.00
N TYR A 23 -1.05 -19.69 10.87
CA TYR A 23 -1.61 -18.93 9.75
C TYR A 23 -2.87 -18.16 10.16
N GLU A 24 -3.80 -18.79 10.88
CA GLU A 24 -5.03 -18.14 11.36
C GLU A 24 -4.75 -16.97 12.33
N GLN A 25 -3.71 -17.08 13.16
CA GLN A 25 -3.32 -15.98 14.05
C GLN A 25 -2.80 -14.78 13.25
N ILE A 26 -1.93 -15.04 12.28
CA ILE A 26 -1.35 -14.00 11.42
C ILE A 26 -2.42 -13.38 10.54
N SER A 27 -3.29 -14.19 9.94
CA SER A 27 -4.37 -13.72 9.05
C SER A 27 -5.37 -12.85 9.81
N LYS A 28 -5.73 -13.24 11.04
CA LYS A 28 -6.61 -12.45 11.91
C LYS A 28 -5.97 -11.12 12.29
N ALA A 29 -4.70 -11.13 12.70
CA ALA A 29 -3.97 -9.92 13.03
C ALA A 29 -3.87 -8.98 11.81
N ALA A 30 -3.48 -9.51 10.65
CA ALA A 30 -3.41 -8.78 9.40
C ALA A 30 -4.77 -8.17 9.01
N ARG A 31 -5.86 -8.92 9.15
CA ARG A 31 -7.21 -8.43 8.86
C ARG A 31 -7.60 -7.28 9.77
N VAL A 32 -7.35 -7.38 11.08
CA VAL A 32 -7.62 -6.30 12.04
C VAL A 32 -6.85 -5.04 11.65
N VAL A 33 -5.54 -5.17 11.39
CA VAL A 33 -4.68 -4.05 10.97
C VAL A 33 -5.19 -3.43 9.66
N ALA A 34 -5.55 -4.23 8.67
CA ALA A 34 -6.07 -3.75 7.39
C ALA A 34 -7.44 -3.07 7.50
N THR A 35 -8.30 -3.51 8.43
CA THR A 35 -9.62 -2.90 8.64
C THR A 35 -9.59 -1.62 9.48
N ASN A 36 -8.49 -1.35 10.19
CA ASN A 36 -8.38 -0.19 11.06
C ASN A 36 -8.39 1.14 10.25
N PRO A 37 -9.28 2.10 10.59
CA PRO A 37 -9.31 3.41 9.93
C PRO A 37 -7.98 4.18 10.01
N ALA A 38 -7.17 3.99 11.07
CA ALA A 38 -5.84 4.60 11.16
C ALA A 38 -4.89 4.09 10.07
N THR A 39 -4.86 2.77 9.83
CA THR A 39 -4.07 2.15 8.75
C THR A 39 -4.52 2.66 7.38
N LYS A 40 -5.84 2.77 7.16
CA LYS A 40 -6.38 3.31 5.90
C LYS A 40 -5.94 4.75 5.65
N LYS A 41 -5.94 5.61 6.67
CA LYS A 41 -5.46 6.99 6.58
C LYS A 41 -3.97 7.07 6.22
N ILE A 42 -3.15 6.22 6.82
CA ILE A 42 -1.72 6.14 6.51
C ILE A 42 -1.51 5.67 5.07
N LEU A 43 -2.25 4.63 4.65
CA LEU A 43 -2.17 4.10 3.29
C LEU A 43 -2.60 5.14 2.23
N SER A 44 -3.69 5.87 2.48
CA SER A 44 -4.13 6.93 1.57
C SER A 44 -3.12 8.08 1.49
N ALA A 45 -2.55 8.49 2.63
CA ALA A 45 -1.51 9.53 2.66
C ALA A 45 -0.24 9.06 1.93
N GLY A 46 0.16 7.80 2.11
CA GLY A 46 1.28 7.20 1.38
C GLY A 46 1.04 7.14 -0.13
N ARG A 47 -0.16 6.73 -0.54
CA ARG A 47 -0.55 6.74 -1.96
C ARG A 47 -0.53 8.15 -2.55
N GLN A 48 -1.04 9.14 -1.82
CA GLN A 48 -1.00 10.53 -2.25
C GLN A 48 0.44 11.00 -2.43
N LYS A 49 1.30 10.77 -1.43
CA LYS A 49 2.71 11.17 -1.47
C LYS A 49 3.50 10.49 -2.60
N LEU A 50 3.22 9.22 -2.86
CA LEU A 50 3.77 8.49 -4.02
C LEU A 50 3.26 9.09 -5.33
N SER A 51 1.98 9.45 -5.39
CA SER A 51 1.42 10.10 -6.59
C SER A 51 2.07 11.46 -6.82
N ASP A 52 2.24 12.28 -5.78
CA ASP A 52 2.91 13.58 -5.85
C ASP A 52 4.38 13.45 -6.30
N THR A 53 5.06 12.39 -5.87
CA THR A 53 6.46 12.12 -6.25
C THR A 53 6.59 11.57 -7.68
N LEU A 54 5.63 10.74 -8.12
CA LEU A 54 5.62 10.15 -9.46
C LEU A 54 4.97 11.07 -10.50
N ASN A 55 4.26 12.11 -10.07
CA ASN A 55 3.65 13.09 -10.95
C ASN A 55 4.74 13.81 -11.75
N THR A 56 4.89 13.43 -13.02
CA THR A 56 5.80 14.04 -13.99
C THR A 56 5.31 15.43 -14.48
N ARG A 57 4.20 15.92 -13.94
CA ARG A 57 3.69 17.27 -14.23
C ARG A 57 4.26 18.24 -13.20
N PRO A 58 4.99 19.29 -13.62
CA PRO A 58 5.49 20.29 -12.70
C PRO A 58 4.33 20.94 -11.94
N GLN A 59 4.48 21.09 -10.62
CA GLN A 59 3.52 21.85 -9.81
C GLN A 59 3.52 23.29 -10.30
N LEU A 60 2.36 23.77 -10.71
CA LEU A 60 2.19 25.12 -11.23
C LEU A 60 1.88 26.07 -10.08
N GLU A 61 2.67 27.12 -9.95
CA GLU A 61 2.45 28.20 -8.98
C GLU A 61 2.06 29.49 -9.71
N PRO A 62 1.15 30.30 -9.14
CA PRO A 62 0.80 31.60 -9.70
C PRO A 62 2.01 32.53 -9.60
N LEU A 63 2.54 32.94 -10.76
CA LEU A 63 3.76 33.75 -10.81
C LEU A 63 3.46 35.23 -10.57
N GLU A 64 2.48 35.76 -11.32
CA GLU A 64 2.03 37.14 -11.23
C GLU A 64 0.72 37.31 -12.02
N PRO A 65 -0.25 38.10 -11.53
CA PRO A 65 -1.42 38.47 -12.32
C PRO A 65 -1.01 39.41 -13.47
N ILE A 66 -1.38 39.06 -14.72
CA ILE A 66 -1.17 39.94 -15.88
C ILE A 66 -2.20 41.08 -15.88
N ASP A 67 -3.41 40.78 -15.41
CA ASP A 67 -4.52 41.70 -15.22
C ASP A 67 -5.39 41.24 -14.03
N GLU A 68 -6.41 42.03 -13.65
CA GLU A 68 -7.31 41.74 -12.51
C GLU A 68 -8.13 40.44 -12.64
N ARG A 69 -8.11 39.78 -13.81
CA ARG A 69 -8.93 38.61 -14.16
C ARG A 69 -8.12 37.41 -14.66
N THR A 70 -6.83 37.56 -14.97
CA THR A 70 -6.01 36.56 -15.64
C THR A 70 -4.72 36.31 -14.87
N THR A 71 -4.57 35.09 -14.34
CA THR A 71 -3.33 34.64 -13.69
C THR A 71 -2.64 33.59 -14.55
N ILE A 72 -1.32 33.68 -14.70
CA ILE A 72 -0.51 32.66 -15.38
C ILE A 72 0.10 31.72 -14.33
N LEU A 73 -0.11 30.43 -14.58
CA LEU A 73 0.42 29.32 -13.81
C LEU A 73 1.72 28.82 -14.46
N VAL A 74 2.83 28.84 -13.72
CA VAL A 74 4.12 28.33 -14.23
C VAL A 74 4.73 27.25 -13.32
N PRO A 75 5.59 26.37 -13.86
CA PRO A 75 6.34 25.40 -13.06
C PRO A 75 7.18 26.05 -11.95
N HIS A 76 7.12 25.49 -10.73
CA HIS A 76 7.90 25.96 -9.57
C HIS A 76 9.42 26.06 -9.82
N GLU A 77 9.99 25.23 -10.70
CA GLU A 77 11.42 25.29 -11.06
C GLU A 77 11.84 26.63 -11.68
N HIS A 78 10.90 27.37 -12.26
CA HIS A 78 11.16 28.66 -12.91
C HIS A 78 11.07 29.86 -11.95
N LEU A 79 10.62 29.67 -10.71
CA LEU A 79 10.52 30.72 -9.68
C LEU A 79 11.85 31.01 -8.96
N ARG A 80 12.86 30.15 -9.14
CA ARG A 80 14.09 30.17 -8.34
C ARG A 80 15.31 30.74 -9.08
N ARG A 81 15.08 31.53 -10.14
CA ARG A 81 16.13 32.13 -10.99
C ARG A 81 16.10 33.64 -10.88
#